data_AF-A0A2W2F272-F1
#
_entry.id   AF-A0A2W2F272-F1
#
_cell.length_a   1.000
_cell.length_b   1.000
_cell.length_c   1.000
_cell.angle_alpha   90.00
_cell.angle_beta   90.00
_cell.angle_gamma   90.00
#
_symmetry.space_group_name_H-M   'P 1'
#
loop_
_entity.id
_entity.type
_entity.pdbx_description
1 polymer ?
#
loop_
_entity_poly.entity_id
_entity_poly.type
_entity_poly.pdbx_seq_one_letter_code
_entity_poly.pdbx_strand_id
1 'polypeptide(L)'
;MAYESSPAAGPPARAVDLRLAGHWLAQHGLTGARPTPLLAARLAVRRRVRLVAQLTPAVLIVASALAARPVFDGPQARRPLPLLALTTLVIGLLLAQALLDRWVRRVDRRAGAALPRRVAHPIRLGRRAVLGRPYTVFVVAAFAGAMALPGSALAIPDPTVRQLAVVVLIGQLGATAIFTMQLRHLLRRPVVAEDEDSLTADVIMRVEDARDLTTPNVQSSLPMVLMFGAAPGWWGAAAVAYLVLSLTASVVLRFKTASSATVARRAMSLR
;
A
#
# COMPACT_ATOMS: atom_id res chain seq x y z
N MET A 1 -29.72 -45.07 24.09
CA MET A 1 -29.91 -44.01 23.08
C MET A 1 -28.71 -43.09 23.14
N ALA A 2 -27.74 -43.29 22.24
CA ALA A 2 -26.56 -42.44 22.13
C ALA A 2 -26.91 -41.27 21.20
N TYR A 3 -26.76 -40.04 21.70
CA TYR A 3 -26.86 -38.83 20.90
C TYR A 3 -25.59 -38.72 20.05
N GLU A 4 -25.70 -39.01 18.75
CA GLU A 4 -24.67 -38.64 17.79
C GLU A 4 -24.61 -37.11 17.71
N SER A 5 -23.53 -36.54 18.24
CA SER A 5 -23.20 -35.14 18.10
C SER A 5 -22.86 -34.84 16.64
N SER A 6 -23.87 -34.40 15.89
CA SER A 6 -23.72 -33.87 14.54
C SER A 6 -22.61 -32.81 14.52
N PRO A 7 -21.59 -32.91 13.64
CA PRO A 7 -20.49 -31.97 13.61
C PRO A 7 -21.04 -30.61 13.19
N ALA A 8 -21.07 -29.68 14.13
CA ALA A 8 -21.51 -28.31 13.93
C ALA A 8 -20.89 -27.76 12.64
N ALA A 9 -21.74 -27.51 11.64
CA ALA A 9 -21.39 -26.83 10.42
C ALA A 9 -20.65 -25.54 10.81
N GLY A 10 -19.37 -25.45 10.46
CA GLY A 10 -18.58 -24.26 10.74
C GLY A 10 -19.28 -23.01 10.19
N PRO A 11 -19.12 -21.83 10.84
CA PRO A 11 -19.87 -20.65 10.49
C PRO A 11 -19.75 -20.32 9.00
N PRO A 12 -20.83 -19.89 8.31
CA PRO A 12 -20.90 -19.74 6.86
C PRO A 12 -19.82 -18.85 6.26
N ALA A 13 -19.26 -17.92 7.05
CA ALA A 13 -18.11 -17.09 6.68
C ALA A 13 -16.86 -17.92 6.29
N ARG A 14 -16.61 -19.04 6.98
CA ARG A 14 -15.44 -19.89 6.73
C ARG A 14 -15.51 -20.61 5.39
N ALA A 15 -16.71 -21.03 4.97
CA ALA A 15 -16.92 -21.66 3.66
C ALA A 15 -16.80 -20.65 2.51
N VAL A 16 -17.26 -19.41 2.71
CA VAL A 16 -17.08 -18.33 1.73
C VAL A 16 -15.61 -17.99 1.54
N ASP A 17 -14.85 -17.86 2.62
CA ASP A 17 -13.42 -17.54 2.56
C ASP A 17 -12.60 -18.63 1.85
N LEU A 18 -12.95 -19.91 2.05
CA LEU A 18 -12.32 -21.04 1.35
C LEU A 18 -12.62 -21.04 -0.16
N ARG A 19 -13.85 -20.70 -0.56
CA ARG A 19 -14.20 -20.56 -1.99
C ARG A 19 -13.44 -19.40 -2.64
N LEU A 20 -13.32 -18.27 -1.95
CA LEU A 20 -12.52 -17.14 -2.41
C LEU A 20 -11.04 -17.51 -2.55
N ALA A 21 -10.49 -18.28 -1.60
CA ALA A 21 -9.13 -18.79 -1.70
C ALA A 21 -8.95 -19.73 -2.91
N GLY A 22 -9.90 -20.63 -3.16
CA GLY A 22 -9.88 -21.50 -4.34
C GLY A 22 -9.91 -20.74 -5.65
N HIS A 23 -10.78 -19.73 -5.78
CA HIS A 23 -10.80 -18.86 -6.97
C HIS A 23 -9.49 -18.09 -7.14
N TRP A 24 -8.94 -17.55 -6.06
CA TRP A 24 -7.66 -16.85 -6.11
C TRP A 24 -6.54 -17.80 -6.56
N LEU A 25 -6.46 -19.02 -6.03
CA LEU A 25 -5.46 -20.02 -6.46
C LEU A 25 -5.60 -20.35 -7.95
N ALA A 26 -6.83 -20.54 -8.43
CA ALA A 26 -7.09 -20.82 -9.85
C ALA A 26 -6.63 -19.67 -10.76
N GLN A 27 -6.91 -18.41 -10.38
CA GLN A 27 -6.48 -17.22 -11.13
C GLN A 27 -4.95 -17.10 -11.24
N HIS A 28 -4.20 -17.65 -10.28
CA HIS A 28 -2.73 -17.60 -10.27
C HIS A 28 -2.08 -18.87 -10.82
N GLY A 29 -2.88 -19.77 -11.43
CA GLY A 29 -2.40 -21.00 -12.04
C GLY A 29 -2.00 -22.08 -11.04
N LEU A 30 -2.56 -22.03 -9.82
CA LEU A 30 -2.35 -23.01 -8.74
C LEU A 30 -3.61 -23.89 -8.58
N THR A 31 -4.20 -24.35 -9.69
CA THR A 31 -5.44 -25.14 -9.68
C THR A 31 -5.30 -26.51 -9.02
N GLY A 32 -4.08 -27.04 -8.91
CA GLY A 32 -3.78 -28.28 -8.19
C GLY A 32 -3.63 -28.12 -6.67
N ALA A 33 -3.47 -26.88 -6.18
CA ALA A 33 -3.27 -26.62 -4.76
C ALA A 33 -4.61 -26.61 -4.01
N ARG A 34 -4.65 -27.23 -2.83
CA ARG A 34 -5.86 -27.23 -1.99
C ARG A 34 -5.98 -25.89 -1.24
N PRO A 35 -7.17 -25.25 -1.22
CA PRO A 35 -7.38 -24.04 -0.43
C PRO A 35 -7.31 -24.37 1.07
N THR A 36 -6.27 -23.88 1.74
CA THR A 36 -6.08 -24.09 3.19
C THR A 36 -6.84 -23.05 4.02
N PRO A 37 -7.32 -23.40 5.23
CA PRO A 37 -7.99 -22.45 6.13
C PRO A 37 -7.12 -21.24 6.49
N LEU A 38 -5.80 -21.42 6.60
CA LEU A 38 -4.86 -20.33 6.86
C LEU A 38 -4.74 -19.38 5.67
N LEU A 39 -4.69 -19.89 4.44
CA LEU A 39 -4.69 -19.06 3.23
C LEU A 39 -5.98 -18.23 3.13
N ALA A 40 -7.13 -18.87 3.36
CA ALA A 40 -8.44 -18.22 3.37
C ALA A 40 -8.50 -17.07 4.40
N ALA A 41 -8.09 -17.33 5.64
CA ALA A 41 -8.05 -16.32 6.69
C ALA A 41 -7.11 -15.15 6.34
N ARG A 42 -5.94 -15.43 5.75
CA ARG A 42 -5.00 -14.39 5.31
C ARG A 42 -5.56 -13.53 4.19
N LEU A 43 -6.20 -14.13 3.19
CA LEU A 43 -6.84 -13.38 2.10
C LEU A 43 -7.97 -12.48 2.63
N ALA A 44 -8.79 -12.97 3.57
CA ALA A 44 -9.83 -12.18 4.21
C ALA A 44 -9.26 -10.98 4.98
N VAL A 45 -8.22 -11.19 5.80
CA VAL A 45 -7.53 -10.10 6.52
C VAL A 45 -6.88 -9.12 5.55
N ARG A 46 -6.19 -9.62 4.51
CA ARG A 46 -5.56 -8.80 3.46
C ARG A 46 -6.58 -7.91 2.76
N ARG A 47 -7.77 -8.44 2.44
CA ARG A 47 -8.86 -7.65 1.85
C ARG A 47 -9.29 -6.49 2.75
N ARG A 48 -9.46 -6.74 4.06
CA ARG A 48 -9.82 -5.69 5.03
C ARG A 48 -8.73 -4.63 5.17
N VAL A 49 -7.47 -5.06 5.26
CA VAL A 49 -6.32 -4.15 5.34
C VAL A 49 -6.21 -3.30 4.07
N ARG A 50 -6.44 -3.89 2.89
CA ARG A 50 -6.46 -3.16 1.61
C ARG A 50 -7.53 -2.07 1.58
N LEU A 51 -8.74 -2.34 2.10
CA LEU A 51 -9.79 -1.32 2.19
C LEU A 51 -9.35 -0.14 3.08
N VAL A 52 -8.77 -0.42 4.25
CA VAL A 52 -8.25 0.64 5.14
C VAL A 52 -7.09 1.41 4.49
N ALA A 53 -6.20 0.69 3.80
CA ALA A 53 -5.08 1.31 3.07
C ALA A 53 -5.57 2.20 1.92
N GLN A 54 -6.67 1.86 1.25
CA GLN A 54 -7.29 2.69 0.20
C GLN A 54 -7.96 3.95 0.76
N LEU A 55 -8.52 3.90 1.98
CA LEU A 55 -9.11 5.07 2.63
C LEU A 55 -8.05 6.09 3.08
N THR A 56 -6.86 5.62 3.42
CA THR A 56 -5.77 6.46 3.93
C THR A 56 -5.36 7.62 3.00
N PRO A 57 -5.06 7.40 1.69
CA PRO A 57 -4.76 8.50 0.78
C PRO A 57 -5.97 9.42 0.59
N ALA A 58 -7.21 8.89 0.60
CA ALA A 58 -8.41 9.72 0.50
C ALA A 58 -8.55 10.68 1.68
N VAL A 59 -8.32 10.19 2.91
CA VAL A 59 -8.32 11.01 4.13
C VAL A 59 -7.22 12.08 4.06
N LEU A 60 -6.01 11.72 3.61
CA LEU A 60 -4.93 12.69 3.43
C LEU A 60 -5.27 13.77 2.40
N ILE A 61 -5.88 13.39 1.27
CA ILE A 61 -6.30 14.35 0.23
C ILE A 61 -7.33 15.33 0.79
N VAL A 62 -8.38 14.83 1.44
CA VAL A 62 -9.42 15.67 2.04
C VAL A 62 -8.83 16.59 3.10
N ALA A 63 -7.98 16.08 3.98
CA ALA A 63 -7.37 16.89 5.01
C ALA A 63 -6.40 17.95 4.47
N SER A 64 -5.61 17.62 3.45
CA SER A 64 -4.75 18.59 2.77
C SER A 64 -5.58 19.68 2.08
N ALA A 65 -6.70 19.34 1.44
CA ALA A 65 -7.61 20.32 0.86
C ALA A 65 -8.25 21.22 1.93
N LEU A 66 -8.69 20.65 3.05
CA LEU A 66 -9.22 21.42 4.18
C LEU A 66 -8.17 22.34 4.80
N ALA A 67 -6.91 21.88 4.92
CA ALA A 67 -5.81 22.69 5.41
C ALA A 67 -5.41 23.83 4.45
N ALA A 68 -5.70 23.68 3.15
CA ALA A 68 -5.47 24.68 2.11
C ALA A 68 -6.59 25.74 2.02
N ARG A 69 -7.82 25.46 2.48
CA ARG A 69 -8.97 26.38 2.40
C ARG A 69 -8.69 27.82 2.84
N PRO A 70 -8.03 28.09 3.99
CA PRO A 70 -7.80 29.46 4.46
C PRO A 70 -6.98 30.33 3.50
N VAL A 71 -6.24 29.71 2.57
CA VAL A 71 -5.46 30.42 1.56
C VAL A 71 -6.38 31.06 0.50
N PHE A 72 -7.55 30.46 0.24
CA PHE A 72 -8.51 30.93 -0.75
C PHE A 72 -9.55 31.92 -0.17
N ASP A 73 -9.72 31.95 1.16
CA ASP A 73 -10.71 32.79 1.85
C ASP A 73 -10.19 34.20 2.22
N GLY A 74 -8.95 34.55 1.82
CA GLY A 74 -8.39 35.90 1.96
C GLY A 74 -7.44 36.14 3.15
N PRO A 75 -6.90 37.37 3.28
CA PRO A 75 -5.71 37.67 4.10
C PRO A 75 -5.86 37.54 5.62
N GLN A 76 -7.07 37.28 6.15
CA GLN A 76 -7.35 37.31 7.60
C GLN A 76 -7.15 35.99 8.36
N ALA A 77 -6.76 34.90 7.71
CA ALA A 77 -6.69 33.58 8.36
C ALA A 77 -5.31 32.89 8.29
N ARG A 78 -4.20 33.61 8.55
CA ARG A 78 -2.89 32.99 8.85
C ARG A 78 -2.85 32.42 10.27
N ARG A 79 -3.76 31.51 10.60
CA ARG A 79 -3.71 30.75 11.86
C ARG A 79 -2.88 29.47 11.63
N PRO A 80 -1.96 29.09 12.53
CA PRO A 80 -1.16 27.86 12.39
C PRO A 80 -1.99 26.57 12.61
N LEU A 81 -3.23 26.72 13.11
CA LEU A 81 -4.12 25.63 13.50
C LEU A 81 -4.38 24.58 12.39
N PRO A 82 -4.59 24.93 11.11
CA PRO A 82 -4.78 23.94 10.03
C PRO A 82 -3.54 23.09 9.76
N LEU A 83 -2.34 23.66 9.88
CA LEU A 83 -1.08 22.93 9.71
C LEU A 83 -0.83 21.97 10.87
N LEU A 84 -1.12 22.41 12.10
CA LEU A 84 -1.06 21.56 13.29
C LEU A 84 -2.07 20.41 13.19
N ALA A 85 -3.30 20.70 12.75
CA ALA A 85 -4.33 19.68 12.54
C ALA A 85 -3.91 18.65 11.48
N LEU A 86 -3.39 19.10 10.33
CA LEU A 86 -2.88 18.21 9.28
C LEU A 86 -1.71 17.34 9.78
N THR A 87 -0.76 17.93 10.48
CA THR A 87 0.39 17.21 11.04
C THR A 87 -0.06 16.17 12.07
N THR A 88 -0.95 16.56 12.98
CA THR A 88 -1.54 15.67 13.98
C THR A 88 -2.29 14.51 13.32
N LEU A 89 -3.05 14.78 12.25
CA LEU A 89 -3.72 13.75 11.48
C LEU A 89 -2.74 12.78 10.82
N VAL A 90 -1.67 13.28 10.18
CA VAL A 90 -0.62 12.43 9.59
C VAL A 90 -0.01 11.50 10.65
N ILE A 91 0.30 12.03 11.83
CA ILE A 91 0.79 11.23 12.96
C ILE A 91 -0.24 10.18 13.39
N GLY A 92 -1.52 10.57 13.51
CA GLY A 92 -2.61 9.66 13.84
C GLY A 92 -2.78 8.52 12.82
N LEU A 93 -2.68 8.82 11.52
CA LEU A 93 -2.72 7.83 10.45
C LEU A 93 -1.53 6.87 10.50
N LEU A 94 -0.32 7.39 10.73
CA LEU A 94 0.87 6.55 10.92
C LEU A 94 0.71 5.61 12.12
N LEU A 95 0.19 6.12 13.24
CA LEU A 95 -0.07 5.31 14.43
C LEU A 95 -1.15 4.25 14.17
N ALA A 96 -2.26 4.62 13.53
CA ALA A 96 -3.33 3.70 13.17
C ALA A 96 -2.82 2.57 12.27
N GLN A 97 -2.02 2.90 11.25
CA GLN A 97 -1.38 1.92 10.38
C GLN A 97 -0.41 1.02 11.17
N ALA A 98 0.38 1.57 12.09
CA ALA A 98 1.30 0.78 12.92
C ALA A 98 0.56 -0.17 13.88
N LEU A 99 -0.59 0.25 14.42
CA LEU A 99 -1.46 -0.58 15.25
C LEU A 99 -2.13 -1.68 14.43
N LEU A 100 -2.59 -1.38 13.22
CA LEU A 100 -3.14 -2.35 12.28
C LEU A 100 -2.09 -3.42 11.95
N ASP A 101 -0.86 -3.02 11.63
CA ASP A 101 0.26 -3.93 11.38
C ASP A 101 0.55 -4.83 12.60
N ARG A 102 0.55 -4.26 13.80
CA ARG A 102 0.72 -5.03 15.04
C ARG A 102 -0.42 -6.03 15.25
N TRP A 103 -1.65 -5.64 14.91
CA TRP A 103 -2.81 -6.52 15.01
C TRP A 103 -2.72 -7.68 14.00
N VAL A 104 -2.42 -7.41 12.73
CA VAL A 104 -2.21 -8.44 11.69
C VAL A 104 -1.12 -9.43 12.13
N ARG A 105 0.01 -8.93 12.64
CA ARG A 105 1.08 -9.79 13.17
C ARG A 105 0.63 -10.66 14.34
N ARG A 106 -0.23 -10.14 15.24
CA ARG A 106 -0.78 -10.93 16.35
C ARG A 106 -1.69 -12.03 15.84
N VAL A 107 -2.56 -11.74 14.87
CA VAL A 107 -3.44 -12.73 14.24
C VAL A 107 -2.62 -13.79 13.52
N ASP A 108 -1.63 -13.40 12.72
CA ASP A 108 -0.72 -14.33 12.03
C ASP A 108 0.03 -15.25 13.01
N ARG A 109 0.54 -14.69 14.12
CA ARG A 109 1.24 -15.48 15.14
C ARG A 109 0.31 -16.49 15.82
N ARG A 110 -0.92 -16.10 16.13
CA ARG A 110 -1.93 -17.00 16.71
C ARG A 110 -2.31 -18.11 15.74
N ALA A 111 -2.53 -17.76 14.46
CA ALA A 111 -2.84 -18.74 13.43
C ALA A 111 -1.67 -19.73 13.22
N GLY A 112 -0.43 -19.22 13.16
CA GLY A 112 0.76 -20.07 13.09
C GLY A 112 1.01 -20.89 14.35
N ALA A 113 0.55 -20.44 15.52
CA ALA A 113 0.63 -21.19 16.77
C ALA A 113 -0.30 -22.40 16.80
N ALA A 114 -1.45 -22.32 16.13
CA ALA A 114 -2.44 -23.39 16.06
C ALA A 114 -2.10 -24.47 15.01
N LEU A 115 -1.04 -24.29 14.20
CA LEU A 115 -0.68 -25.26 13.19
C LEU A 115 0.01 -26.50 13.81
N PRO A 116 -0.51 -27.72 13.58
CA PRO A 116 0.03 -28.96 14.15
C PRO A 116 1.40 -29.33 13.56
N ARG A 117 1.70 -28.88 12.34
CA ARG A 117 2.98 -29.07 11.66
C ARG A 117 3.43 -27.74 11.07
N ARG A 118 4.65 -27.33 11.37
CA ARG A 118 5.25 -26.08 10.84
C ARG A 118 6.35 -26.41 9.86
N VAL A 119 6.10 -26.13 8.58
CA VAL A 119 7.18 -26.01 7.59
C VAL A 119 7.64 -24.55 7.64
N ALA A 120 8.45 -24.24 8.65
CA ALA A 120 9.03 -22.90 8.80
C ALA A 120 10.29 -22.82 7.93
N HIS A 121 10.12 -22.39 6.68
CA HIS A 121 11.25 -22.10 5.81
C HIS A 121 11.58 -20.60 5.89
N PRO A 122 12.75 -20.21 6.42
CA PRO A 122 13.14 -18.81 6.52
C PRO A 122 13.62 -18.31 5.15
N ILE A 123 12.74 -18.30 4.15
CA ILE A 123 13.05 -17.63 2.89
C ILE A 123 12.87 -16.14 3.11
N ARG A 124 13.97 -15.45 3.38
CA ARG A 124 14.01 -13.99 3.27
C ARG A 124 14.03 -13.63 1.79
N LEU A 125 12.86 -13.45 1.20
CA LEU A 125 12.74 -12.85 -0.13
C LEU A 125 13.38 -11.46 -0.08
N GLY A 126 14.52 -11.30 -0.74
CA GLY A 126 15.22 -10.02 -0.83
C GLY A 126 14.37 -8.98 -1.55
N ARG A 127 14.60 -7.68 -1.28
CA ARG A 127 13.95 -6.54 -1.96
C ARG A 127 13.92 -6.70 -3.49
N ARG A 128 15.01 -7.22 -4.06
CA ARG A 128 15.17 -7.44 -5.50
C ARG A 128 14.24 -8.53 -6.04
N ALA A 129 13.88 -9.53 -5.23
CA ALA A 129 12.94 -10.57 -5.62
C ALA A 129 11.48 -10.08 -5.54
N VAL A 130 11.16 -9.24 -4.56
CA VAL A 130 9.79 -8.76 -4.32
C VAL A 130 9.40 -7.63 -5.27
N LEU A 131 10.21 -6.56 -5.32
CA LEU A 131 9.92 -5.38 -6.13
C LEU A 131 10.59 -5.46 -7.51
N GLY A 132 11.81 -5.99 -7.56
CA GLY A 132 12.67 -5.84 -8.73
C GLY A 132 13.30 -4.46 -8.82
N ARG A 133 14.38 -4.38 -9.60
CA ARG A 133 15.08 -3.12 -9.90
C ARG A 133 14.17 -2.06 -10.58
N PRO A 134 13.35 -2.39 -11.59
CA PRO A 134 12.66 -1.35 -12.35
C PRO A 134 11.57 -0.65 -11.51
N TYR A 135 10.82 -1.39 -10.70
CA TYR A 135 9.88 -0.79 -9.74
C TYR A 135 10.58 0.02 -8.65
N THR A 136 11.77 -0.41 -8.19
CA THR A 136 12.53 0.37 -7.19
C THR A 136 12.93 1.73 -7.76
N VAL A 137 13.47 1.76 -8.97
CA VAL A 137 13.85 3.01 -9.66
C VAL A 137 12.63 3.89 -9.86
N PHE A 138 11.52 3.31 -10.32
CA PHE A 138 10.27 4.04 -10.53
C PHE A 138 9.74 4.67 -9.26
N VAL A 139 9.66 3.92 -8.16
CA VAL A 139 9.20 4.44 -6.86
C VAL A 139 10.07 5.60 -6.39
N VAL A 140 11.40 5.44 -6.45
CA VAL A 140 12.34 6.49 -6.03
C VAL A 140 12.16 7.73 -6.89
N ALA A 141 12.08 7.57 -8.22
CA ALA A 141 11.87 8.69 -9.15
C ALA A 141 10.51 9.37 -8.93
N ALA A 142 9.45 8.59 -8.71
CA ALA A 142 8.11 9.11 -8.45
C ALA A 142 8.06 9.93 -7.16
N PHE A 143 8.58 9.41 -6.06
CA PHE A 143 8.64 10.16 -4.79
C PHE A 143 9.54 11.39 -4.89
N ALA A 144 10.71 11.28 -5.53
CA ALA A 144 11.60 12.41 -5.73
C ALA A 144 10.93 13.51 -6.55
N GLY A 145 10.28 13.17 -7.68
CA GLY A 145 9.55 14.14 -8.50
C GLY A 145 8.38 14.79 -7.76
N ALA A 146 7.62 14.01 -7.00
CA ALA A 146 6.50 14.54 -6.22
C ALA A 146 6.92 15.46 -5.07
N MET A 147 8.13 15.30 -4.52
CA MET A 147 8.70 16.19 -3.51
C MET A 147 9.35 17.42 -4.15
N ALA A 148 10.03 17.23 -5.29
CA ALA A 148 10.72 18.29 -6.00
C ALA A 148 9.78 19.39 -6.48
N LEU A 149 8.57 19.03 -6.92
CA LEU A 149 7.54 19.99 -7.32
C LEU A 149 7.24 20.97 -6.16
N PRO A 150 6.55 20.60 -5.07
CA PRO A 150 6.23 21.53 -3.98
C PRO A 150 7.48 22.08 -3.28
N GLY A 151 8.59 21.33 -3.25
CA GLY A 151 9.88 21.85 -2.76
C GLY A 151 10.37 23.06 -3.56
N SER A 152 10.26 23.04 -4.89
CA SER A 152 10.61 24.18 -5.73
C SER A 152 9.71 25.40 -5.50
N ALA A 153 8.44 25.20 -5.16
CA ALA A 153 7.51 26.29 -4.86
C ALA A 153 7.86 27.03 -3.56
N LEU A 154 8.66 26.44 -2.67
CA LEU A 154 9.15 27.14 -1.48
C LEU A 154 10.09 28.31 -1.82
N ALA A 155 10.73 28.29 -2.99
CA ALA A 155 11.61 29.36 -3.46
C ALA A 155 10.85 30.55 -4.07
N ILE A 156 9.53 30.41 -4.30
CA ILE A 156 8.71 31.47 -4.86
C ILE A 156 8.44 32.53 -3.76
N PRO A 157 8.66 33.84 -4.01
CA PRO A 157 8.48 34.88 -2.99
C PRO A 157 7.05 35.02 -2.46
N ASP A 158 6.06 34.52 -3.20
CA ASP A 158 4.65 34.59 -2.82
C ASP A 158 4.35 33.75 -1.55
N PRO A 159 3.92 34.38 -0.44
CA PRO A 159 3.60 33.67 0.80
C PRO A 159 2.44 32.66 0.65
N THR A 160 1.49 32.91 -0.26
CA THR A 160 0.36 32.02 -0.56
C THR A 160 0.87 30.71 -1.16
N VAL A 161 1.73 30.82 -2.18
CA VAL A 161 2.34 29.66 -2.84
C VAL A 161 3.20 28.86 -1.87
N ARG A 162 4.00 29.55 -1.04
CA ARG A 162 4.81 28.88 -0.01
C ARG A 162 3.97 28.13 1.02
N GLN A 163 2.86 28.71 1.48
CA GLN A 163 1.99 28.06 2.46
C GLN A 163 1.34 26.79 1.88
N LEU A 164 0.83 26.87 0.65
CA LEU A 164 0.27 25.70 -0.05
C LEU A 164 1.35 24.64 -0.31
N ALA A 165 2.56 25.04 -0.69
CA ALA A 165 3.70 24.14 -0.84
C ALA A 165 4.01 23.39 0.46
N VAL A 166 3.96 24.06 1.62
CA VAL A 166 4.11 23.43 2.94
C VAL A 166 2.98 22.41 3.20
N VAL A 167 1.73 22.76 2.92
CA VAL A 167 0.58 21.84 3.07
C VAL A 167 0.76 20.58 2.22
N VAL A 168 1.15 20.75 0.95
CA VAL A 168 1.40 19.64 0.01
C VAL A 168 2.57 18.79 0.50
N LEU A 169 3.67 19.40 0.95
CA LEU A 169 4.84 18.68 1.48
C LEU A 169 4.50 17.85 2.72
N ILE A 170 3.73 18.39 3.67
CA ILE A 170 3.30 17.63 4.85
C ILE A 170 2.47 16.41 4.43
N GLY A 171 1.50 16.60 3.52
CA GLY A 171 0.69 15.51 2.98
C GLY A 171 1.54 14.44 2.27
N GLN A 172 2.51 14.87 1.46
CA GLN A 172 3.39 13.98 0.70
C GLN A 172 4.38 13.23 1.58
N LEU A 173 4.91 13.88 2.63
CA LEU A 173 5.76 13.25 3.63
C LEU A 173 4.99 12.19 4.41
N GLY A 174 3.75 12.50 4.82
CA GLY A 174 2.84 11.53 5.42
C GLY A 174 2.61 10.32 4.51
N ALA A 175 2.30 10.55 3.23
CA ALA A 175 2.15 9.49 2.21
C ALA A 175 3.38 8.59 2.13
N THR A 176 4.55 9.22 2.04
CA THR A 176 5.85 8.56 1.88
C THR A 176 6.18 7.73 3.12
N ALA A 177 5.91 8.26 4.31
CA ALA A 177 6.08 7.54 5.57
C ALA A 177 5.15 6.32 5.67
N ILE A 178 3.89 6.45 5.28
CA ILE A 178 2.93 5.33 5.25
C ILE A 178 3.37 4.26 4.24
N PHE A 179 3.72 4.67 3.01
CA PHE A 179 4.23 3.77 1.97
C PHE A 179 5.48 3.03 2.42
N THR A 180 6.46 3.74 2.98
CA THR A 180 7.73 3.13 3.44
C THR A 180 7.51 2.16 4.60
N MET A 181 6.57 2.46 5.51
CA MET A 181 6.18 1.55 6.58
C MET A 181 5.52 0.28 6.03
N GLN A 182 4.55 0.43 5.13
CA GLN A 182 3.86 -0.69 4.47
C GLN A 182 4.86 -1.56 3.67
N LEU A 183 5.76 -0.94 2.90
CA LEU A 183 6.80 -1.64 2.16
C LEU A 183 7.77 -2.37 3.11
N ARG A 184 8.22 -1.71 4.18
CA ARG A 184 9.06 -2.33 5.21
C ARG A 184 8.35 -3.52 5.85
N HIS A 185 7.05 -3.42 6.09
CA HIS A 185 6.27 -4.51 6.65
C HIS A 185 6.22 -5.71 5.71
N LEU A 186 5.90 -5.49 4.42
CA LEU A 186 5.88 -6.53 3.38
C LEU A 186 7.22 -7.26 3.28
N LEU A 187 8.32 -6.52 3.33
CA LEU A 187 9.68 -7.08 3.22
C LEU A 187 10.16 -7.82 4.47
N ARG A 188 9.65 -7.46 5.66
CA ARG A 188 10.08 -8.06 6.93
C ARG A 188 9.13 -9.14 7.45
N ARG A 189 7.99 -9.38 6.81
CA ARG A 189 7.02 -10.40 7.27
C ARG A 189 7.66 -11.79 7.12
N PRO A 190 7.76 -12.62 8.18
CA PRO A 190 8.22 -13.99 8.01
C PRO A 190 7.21 -14.75 7.16
N VAL A 191 7.69 -15.67 6.30
CA VAL A 191 6.82 -16.56 5.53
C VAL A 191 6.52 -17.77 6.39
N VAL A 192 5.24 -18.07 6.59
CA VAL A 192 4.79 -19.28 7.31
C VAL A 192 3.72 -19.91 6.43
N ALA A 193 3.91 -21.16 6.02
CA ALA A 193 2.98 -21.88 5.16
C ALA A 193 2.68 -23.26 5.76
N GLU A 194 1.51 -23.81 5.45
CA GLU A 194 1.12 -25.18 5.83
C GLU A 194 1.81 -26.23 4.94
N ASP A 195 1.96 -25.91 3.65
CA ASP A 195 2.57 -26.74 2.61
C ASP A 195 3.39 -25.87 1.62
N GLU A 196 4.13 -26.52 0.71
CA GLU A 196 4.99 -25.84 -0.29
C GLU A 196 4.15 -25.04 -1.32
N ASP A 197 2.93 -25.47 -1.60
CA ASP A 197 2.01 -24.75 -2.50
C ASP A 197 1.52 -23.44 -1.87
N SER A 198 1.18 -23.46 -0.58
CA SER A 198 0.86 -22.29 0.24
C SER A 198 2.05 -21.36 0.40
N LEU A 199 3.28 -21.90 0.38
CA LEU A 199 4.50 -21.11 0.36
C LEU A 199 4.61 -20.32 -0.94
N THR A 200 4.41 -20.98 -2.08
CA THR A 200 4.38 -20.33 -3.40
C THR A 200 3.28 -19.28 -3.46
N ALA A 201 2.08 -19.58 -2.95
CA ALA A 201 0.99 -18.61 -2.84
C ALA A 201 1.37 -17.37 -2.01
N ASP A 202 2.04 -17.53 -0.87
CA ASP A 202 2.50 -16.40 -0.04
C ASP A 202 3.51 -15.52 -0.79
N VAL A 203 4.42 -16.11 -1.57
CA VAL A 203 5.36 -15.36 -2.41
C VAL A 203 4.63 -14.56 -3.48
N ILE A 204 3.67 -15.17 -4.18
CA ILE A 204 2.84 -14.51 -5.20
C ILE A 204 2.11 -13.31 -4.58
N MET A 205 1.44 -13.51 -3.44
CA MET A 205 0.71 -12.46 -2.74
C MET A 205 1.63 -11.28 -2.35
N ARG A 206 2.87 -11.53 -1.93
CA ARG A 206 3.82 -10.47 -1.58
C ARG A 206 4.28 -9.67 -2.78
N VAL A 207 4.57 -10.34 -3.89
CA VAL A 207 4.99 -9.67 -5.13
C VAL A 207 3.84 -8.78 -5.62
N GLU A 208 2.61 -9.27 -5.59
CA GLU A 208 1.41 -8.46 -5.88
C GLU A 208 1.26 -7.29 -4.93
N ASP A 209 1.30 -7.51 -3.61
CA ASP A 209 1.14 -6.42 -2.64
C ASP A 209 2.19 -5.35 -2.83
N ALA A 210 3.42 -5.75 -3.12
CA ALA A 210 4.49 -4.79 -3.37
C ALA A 210 4.25 -4.02 -4.68
N ARG A 211 3.83 -4.68 -5.76
CA ARG A 211 3.51 -4.01 -7.04
C ARG A 211 2.29 -3.10 -6.94
N ASP A 212 1.22 -3.56 -6.30
CA ASP A 212 0.03 -2.76 -6.03
C ASP A 212 0.39 -1.50 -5.24
N LEU A 213 1.22 -1.66 -4.20
CA LEU A 213 1.70 -0.54 -3.39
C LEU A 213 2.50 0.48 -4.19
N THR A 214 3.26 0.04 -5.21
CA THR A 214 4.04 0.93 -6.09
C THR A 214 3.24 1.57 -7.22
N THR A 215 1.96 1.25 -7.37
CA THR A 215 1.13 1.87 -8.41
C THR A 215 0.95 3.36 -8.06
N PRO A 216 1.13 4.30 -9.02
CA PRO A 216 0.86 5.70 -8.77
C PRO A 216 -0.54 5.85 -8.18
N ASN A 217 -0.62 6.47 -7.01
CA ASN A 217 -1.89 6.68 -6.33
C ASN A 217 -2.40 8.10 -6.61
N VAL A 218 -3.68 8.34 -6.29
CA VAL A 218 -4.32 9.67 -6.42
C VAL A 218 -3.55 10.74 -5.63
N GLN A 219 -2.78 10.35 -4.62
CA GLN A 219 -1.98 11.28 -3.84
C GLN A 219 -0.85 11.93 -4.65
N SER A 220 -0.33 11.24 -5.68
CA SER A 220 0.62 11.82 -6.64
C SER A 220 0.05 13.02 -7.42
N SER A 221 -1.28 13.21 -7.46
CA SER A 221 -1.90 14.38 -8.09
C SER A 221 -2.17 15.55 -7.14
N LEU A 222 -1.86 15.44 -5.85
CA LEU A 222 -2.02 16.53 -4.89
C LEU A 222 -1.35 17.85 -5.31
N PRO A 223 -0.09 17.84 -5.83
CA PRO A 223 0.53 19.07 -6.32
C PRO A 223 -0.28 19.71 -7.45
N MET A 224 -0.86 18.91 -8.35
CA MET A 224 -1.70 19.44 -9.42
C MET A 224 -2.98 20.06 -8.84
N VAL A 225 -3.71 19.35 -7.97
CA VAL A 225 -5.03 19.79 -7.48
C VAL A 225 -4.94 21.01 -6.57
N LEU A 226 -3.98 21.04 -5.65
CA LEU A 226 -3.91 22.09 -4.63
C LEU A 226 -3.17 23.34 -5.07
N MET A 227 -2.38 23.26 -6.15
CA MET A 227 -1.59 24.40 -6.64
C MET A 227 -2.12 24.93 -7.97
N PHE A 228 -3.17 24.32 -8.53
CA PHE A 228 -3.84 24.80 -9.72
C PHE A 228 -4.39 26.22 -9.49
N GLY A 229 -4.02 27.15 -10.36
CA GLY A 229 -4.46 28.56 -10.30
C GLY A 229 -3.66 29.47 -9.36
N ALA A 230 -2.84 28.93 -8.45
CA ALA A 230 -1.99 29.72 -7.55
C ALA A 230 -0.52 29.75 -8.00
N ALA A 231 -0.04 28.67 -8.65
CA ALA A 231 1.35 28.56 -9.08
C ALA A 231 1.59 29.14 -10.49
N PRO A 232 2.83 29.53 -10.85
CA PRO A 232 3.18 29.99 -12.20
C PRO A 232 2.77 28.99 -13.29
N GLY A 233 2.40 29.47 -14.48
CA GLY A 233 1.83 28.62 -15.55
C GLY A 233 2.68 27.40 -15.95
N TRP A 234 4.02 27.48 -15.88
CA TRP A 234 4.92 26.35 -16.15
C TRP A 234 4.83 25.24 -15.09
N TRP A 235 4.41 25.56 -13.87
CA TRP A 235 4.30 24.62 -12.76
C TRP A 235 3.13 23.65 -12.94
N GLY A 236 2.01 24.16 -13.46
CA GLY A 236 0.88 23.33 -13.88
C GLY A 236 1.30 22.35 -14.98
N ALA A 237 2.03 22.82 -15.99
CA ALA A 237 2.58 21.97 -17.04
C ALA A 237 3.55 20.90 -16.48
N ALA A 238 4.43 21.27 -15.55
CA ALA A 238 5.35 20.33 -14.90
C ALA A 238 4.61 19.27 -14.06
N ALA A 239 3.56 19.66 -13.32
CA ALA A 239 2.73 18.73 -12.55
C ALA A 239 1.96 17.76 -13.46
N VAL A 240 1.38 18.26 -14.56
CA VAL A 240 0.71 17.41 -15.57
C VAL A 240 1.71 16.46 -16.23
N ALA A 241 2.88 16.96 -16.65
CA ALA A 241 3.92 16.13 -17.25
C ALA A 241 4.38 15.04 -16.27
N TYR A 242 4.58 15.37 -14.99
CA TYR A 242 4.92 14.41 -13.94
C TYR A 242 3.85 13.31 -13.82
N LEU A 243 2.55 13.66 -13.82
CA LEU A 243 1.45 12.70 -13.74
C LEU A 243 1.40 11.78 -14.96
N VAL A 244 1.47 12.35 -16.17
CA VAL A 244 1.45 11.60 -17.43
C VAL A 244 2.64 10.65 -17.52
N LEU A 245 3.85 11.12 -17.19
CA LEU A 245 5.06 10.29 -17.18
C LEU A 245 4.97 9.18 -16.13
N SER A 246 4.47 9.48 -14.93
CA SER A 246 4.32 8.48 -13.86
C SER A 246 3.33 7.39 -14.22
N LEU A 247 2.18 7.78 -14.81
CA LEU A 247 1.17 6.85 -15.28
C LEU A 247 1.71 5.98 -16.42
N THR A 248 2.33 6.60 -17.43
CA THR A 248 2.92 5.90 -18.59
C THR A 248 3.98 4.91 -18.14
N ALA A 249 4.91 5.34 -17.26
CA ALA A 249 5.93 4.46 -16.70
C ALA A 249 5.32 3.29 -15.91
N SER A 250 4.26 3.54 -15.13
CA SER A 250 3.56 2.46 -14.41
C SER A 250 2.92 1.44 -15.35
N VAL A 251 2.26 1.91 -16.42
CA VAL A 251 1.66 1.05 -17.45
C VAL A 251 2.74 0.22 -18.15
N VAL A 252 3.83 0.86 -18.58
CA VAL A 252 4.97 0.17 -19.20
C VAL A 252 5.57 -0.87 -18.27
N LEU A 253 5.72 -0.57 -16.98
CA LEU A 253 6.22 -1.53 -15.99
C LEU A 253 5.28 -2.72 -15.82
N ARG A 254 3.97 -2.50 -15.78
CA ARG A 254 2.98 -3.58 -15.68
C ARG A 254 3.05 -4.53 -16.88
N PHE A 255 3.25 -4.00 -18.09
CA PHE A 255 3.36 -4.83 -19.29
C PHE A 255 4.72 -5.50 -19.48
N LYS A 256 5.83 -4.82 -19.12
CA LYS A 256 7.19 -5.34 -19.33
C LYS A 256 7.67 -6.29 -18.24
N THR A 257 7.07 -6.28 -17.06
CA THR A 257 7.52 -7.14 -15.95
C THR A 257 6.78 -8.46 -15.94
N ALA A 258 7.53 -9.54 -15.67
CA ALA A 258 6.96 -10.89 -15.59
C ALA A 258 5.84 -10.96 -14.54
N SER A 259 4.84 -11.81 -14.75
CA SER A 259 3.74 -12.00 -13.80
C SER A 259 4.24 -12.34 -12.39
N SER A 260 3.46 -12.01 -11.36
CA SER A 260 3.79 -12.33 -9.97
C SER A 260 4.00 -13.85 -9.78
N ALA A 261 3.20 -14.68 -10.47
CA ALA A 261 3.35 -16.13 -10.50
C ALA A 261 4.69 -16.57 -11.11
N THR A 262 5.10 -15.98 -12.23
CA THR A 262 6.40 -16.29 -12.87
C THR A 262 7.57 -15.90 -11.97
N VAL A 263 7.50 -14.73 -11.31
CA VAL A 263 8.55 -14.29 -10.37
C VAL A 263 8.62 -15.21 -9.16
N ALA A 264 7.47 -15.59 -8.59
CA ALA A 264 7.41 -16.52 -7.47
C ALA A 264 8.00 -17.87 -7.83
N ARG A 265 7.62 -18.46 -8.97
CA ARG A 265 8.18 -19.76 -9.43
C ARG A 265 9.69 -19.70 -9.60
N ARG A 266 10.24 -18.62 -10.21
CA ARG A 266 11.70 -18.45 -10.33
C ARG A 266 12.39 -18.30 -8.98
N ALA A 267 11.77 -17.59 -8.04
CA ALA A 267 12.31 -17.46 -6.69
C ALA A 267 12.30 -18.80 -5.92
N MET A 268 11.30 -19.65 -6.18
CA MET A 268 11.19 -20.99 -5.62
C MET A 268 12.10 -22.01 -6.32
N SER A 269 12.44 -21.83 -7.59
CA SER A 269 13.31 -22.75 -8.35
C SER A 269 14.81 -22.49 -8.18
N LEU A 270 15.20 -21.30 -7.73
CA LEU A 270 16.59 -20.95 -7.38
C LEU A 270 16.97 -21.42 -5.96
N ARG A 271 16.19 -22.36 -5.45
CA ARG A 271 16.24 -22.94 -4.12
C ARG A 271 16.75 -24.37 -4.22
#